data_AF-A0A535J129-F1
#
_entry.id   AF-A0A535J129-F1
#
_cell.length_a   1.000
_cell.length_b   1.000
_cell.length_c   1.000
_cell.angle_alpha   90.00
_cell.angle_beta   90.00
_cell.angle_gamma   90.00
#
_symmetry.space_group_name_H-M   'P 1'
#
loop_
_entity.id
_entity.type
_entity.pdbx_description
1 polymer ?
#
loop_
_entity_poly.entity_id
_entity_poly.type
_entity_poly.pdbx_seq_one_letter_code
_entity_poly.pdbx_strand_id
1 'polypeptide(L)'
;MGKPGEHPEQPGSTDPEHALKRNYFRALQDHYQSMTNQHQALMFHHQLVIEHHYLVQALYQEVQDTEPGTGEHAQAWQHYHKAVQEHHQMVESHRQMLEDYRKMREECSRLQESE
;
A
#
# COMPACT_ATOMS: atom_id res chain seq x y z
N MET A 1 -10.50 69.02 -9.56
CA MET A 1 -10.10 67.96 -10.51
C MET A 1 -8.75 67.40 -10.06
N GLY A 2 -8.56 66.08 -10.09
CA GLY A 2 -7.27 65.40 -9.86
C GLY A 2 -7.36 64.30 -8.81
N LYS A 3 -7.26 63.04 -9.26
CA LYS A 3 -7.60 61.77 -8.58
C LYS A 3 -6.56 61.27 -7.55
N PRO A 4 -6.94 60.32 -6.66
CA PRO A 4 -6.03 59.61 -5.77
C PRO A 4 -5.25 58.54 -6.56
N GLY A 5 -3.92 58.69 -6.62
CA GLY A 5 -3.01 57.75 -7.28
C GLY A 5 -2.67 56.58 -6.35
N GLU A 6 -3.44 55.51 -6.49
CA GLU A 6 -2.96 54.15 -6.69
C GLU A 6 -1.67 53.77 -5.93
N HIS A 7 -1.86 53.06 -4.82
CA HIS A 7 -0.86 52.17 -4.24
C HIS A 7 -0.39 51.21 -5.35
N PRO A 8 0.90 51.19 -5.74
CA PRO A 8 1.37 50.14 -6.61
C PRO A 8 1.32 48.84 -5.80
N GLU A 9 0.47 47.93 -6.28
CA GLU A 9 0.39 46.55 -5.87
C GLU A 9 1.79 45.96 -5.84
N GLN A 10 2.11 45.27 -4.73
CA GLN A 10 3.39 44.64 -4.53
C GLN A 10 3.74 43.78 -5.75
N PRO A 11 4.94 43.93 -6.33
CA PRO A 11 5.38 43.03 -7.37
C PRO A 11 5.41 41.63 -6.76
N GLY A 12 4.64 40.73 -7.37
CA GLY A 12 4.65 39.31 -7.02
C GLY A 12 6.10 38.86 -6.89
N SER A 13 6.46 38.45 -5.68
CA SER A 13 7.76 37.89 -5.35
C SER A 13 7.97 36.65 -6.20
N THR A 14 8.53 36.85 -7.40
CA THR A 14 9.08 35.78 -8.24
C THR A 14 10.50 35.53 -7.75
N ASP A 15 10.63 35.34 -6.45
CA ASP A 15 11.88 34.95 -5.82
C ASP A 15 12.08 33.45 -6.11
N PRO A 16 13.16 33.07 -6.80
CA PRO A 16 13.50 31.68 -7.05
C PRO A 16 13.50 30.82 -5.78
N GLU A 17 13.87 31.38 -4.62
CA GLU A 17 13.83 30.65 -3.34
C GLU A 17 12.41 30.29 -2.93
N HIS A 18 11.45 31.22 -3.09
CA HIS A 18 10.05 30.96 -2.80
C HIS A 18 9.44 29.90 -3.73
N ALA A 19 9.82 29.90 -5.01
CA ALA A 19 9.39 28.89 -5.97
C ALA A 19 9.98 27.50 -5.65
N LEU A 20 11.27 27.43 -5.30
CA LEU A 20 11.95 26.20 -4.89
C LEU A 20 11.33 25.62 -3.61
N LYS A 21 11.11 26.46 -2.60
CA LYS A 21 10.48 26.07 -1.34
C LYS A 21 9.06 25.53 -1.54
N ARG A 22 8.27 26.16 -2.42
CA ARG A 22 6.93 25.66 -2.78
C ARG A 22 6.98 24.29 -3.47
N ASN A 23 7.92 24.09 -4.39
CA ASN A 23 8.10 22.82 -5.08
C ASN A 23 8.53 21.71 -4.12
N TYR A 24 9.44 22.02 -3.19
CA TYR A 24 9.86 21.10 -2.12
C TYR A 24 8.68 20.65 -1.26
N PHE A 25 7.87 21.58 -0.72
CA PHE A 25 6.72 21.20 0.11
C PHE A 25 5.67 20.40 -0.64
N ARG A 26 5.46 20.70 -1.93
CA ARG A 26 4.58 19.89 -2.78
C ARG A 26 5.11 18.46 -2.94
N ALA A 27 6.39 18.30 -3.25
CA ALA A 27 7.00 16.98 -3.38
C ALA A 27 6.91 16.18 -2.07
N LEU A 28 7.11 16.84 -0.94
CA LEU A 28 6.98 16.23 0.39
C LEU A 28 5.53 15.79 0.65
N GLN A 29 4.54 16.63 0.32
CA GLN A 29 3.12 16.30 0.45
C GLN A 29 2.73 15.10 -0.42
N ASP A 30 3.15 15.10 -1.69
CA ASP A 30 2.88 14.01 -2.62
C ASP A 30 3.49 12.69 -2.12
N HIS A 31 4.70 12.76 -1.54
CA HIS A 31 5.36 11.60 -0.94
C HIS A 31 4.60 11.05 0.28
N TYR A 32 4.18 11.90 1.22
CA TYR A 32 3.35 11.48 2.35
C TYR A 32 2.01 10.88 1.92
N GLN A 33 1.40 11.43 0.87
CA GLN A 33 0.18 10.85 0.31
C GLN A 33 0.43 9.46 -0.27
N SER A 34 1.54 9.26 -1.00
CA SER A 34 1.94 7.96 -1.52
C SER A 34 2.16 6.94 -0.40
N MET A 35 2.90 7.32 0.66
CA MET A 35 3.11 6.51 1.86
C MET A 35 1.79 6.06 2.49
N THR A 36 0.83 6.97 2.61
CA THR A 36 -0.50 6.70 3.18
C THR A 36 -1.29 5.74 2.32
N ASN A 37 -1.30 5.95 1.00
CA ASN A 37 -2.01 5.09 0.06
C ASN A 37 -1.44 3.67 0.04
N GLN A 38 -0.11 3.53 0.05
CA GLN A 38 0.52 2.20 0.11
C GLN A 38 0.25 1.50 1.43
N HIS A 39 0.26 2.23 2.55
CA HIS A 39 -0.10 1.64 3.86
C HIS A 39 -1.53 1.10 3.85
N GLN A 40 -2.49 1.86 3.30
CA GLN A 40 -3.88 1.41 3.17
C GLN A 40 -3.99 0.16 2.28
N ALA A 41 -3.32 0.14 1.14
CA ALA A 41 -3.29 -1.01 0.25
C ALA A 41 -2.69 -2.25 0.93
N LEU A 42 -1.63 -2.07 1.71
CA LEU A 42 -1.01 -3.13 2.49
C LEU A 42 -1.97 -3.70 3.54
N MET A 43 -2.70 -2.85 4.27
CA MET A 43 -3.68 -3.27 5.27
C MET A 43 -4.87 -4.02 4.63
N PHE A 44 -5.35 -3.54 3.49
CA PHE A 44 -6.38 -4.24 2.73
C PHE A 44 -5.89 -5.62 2.27
N HIS A 45 -4.68 -5.70 1.70
CA HIS A 45 -4.10 -6.97 1.29
C HIS A 45 -3.86 -7.91 2.48
N HIS A 46 -3.45 -7.38 3.64
CA HIS A 46 -3.29 -8.15 4.86
C HIS A 46 -4.61 -8.84 5.27
N GLN A 47 -5.70 -8.09 5.24
CA GLN A 47 -7.03 -8.61 5.55
C GLN A 47 -7.43 -9.75 4.59
N LEU A 48 -7.18 -9.59 3.28
CA LEU A 48 -7.43 -10.65 2.30
C LEU A 48 -6.62 -11.93 2.57
N VAL A 49 -5.36 -11.79 2.97
CA VAL A 49 -4.51 -12.94 3.32
C VAL A 49 -5.07 -13.69 4.53
N ILE A 50 -5.54 -12.96 5.55
CA ILE A 50 -6.16 -13.55 6.74
C ILE A 50 -7.46 -14.27 6.37
N GLU A 51 -8.33 -13.64 5.57
CA GLU A 51 -9.58 -14.26 5.12
C GLU A 51 -9.32 -15.55 4.32
N HIS A 52 -8.33 -15.50 3.43
CA HIS A 52 -7.93 -16.68 2.67
C HIS A 52 -7.30 -17.76 3.55
N HIS A 53 -6.61 -17.39 4.63
CA HIS A 53 -6.10 -18.37 5.60
C HIS A 53 -7.24 -19.18 6.23
N TYR A 54 -8.32 -18.50 6.64
CA TYR A 54 -9.50 -19.18 7.19
C TYR A 54 -10.21 -20.07 6.15
N LEU A 55 -10.26 -19.65 4.88
CA LEU A 55 -10.78 -20.47 3.80
C LEU A 55 -9.97 -21.78 3.65
N VAL A 56 -8.65 -21.68 3.67
CA VAL A 56 -7.76 -22.87 3.60
C VAL A 56 -7.98 -23.80 4.79
N GLN A 57 -8.14 -23.24 6.00
CA GLN A 57 -8.45 -24.03 7.18
C GLN A 57 -9.80 -24.76 7.07
N ALA A 58 -10.83 -24.09 6.53
CA ALA A 58 -12.14 -24.69 6.32
C ALA A 58 -12.09 -25.85 5.30
N LEU A 59 -11.36 -25.66 4.19
CA LEU A 59 -11.15 -26.72 3.19
C LEU A 59 -10.36 -27.91 3.77
N TYR A 60 -9.41 -27.64 4.66
CA TYR A 60 -8.70 -28.73 5.35
C TYR A 60 -9.62 -29.51 6.29
N GLN A 61 -10.55 -28.83 6.98
CA GLN A 61 -11.55 -29.50 7.79
C GLN A 61 -12.48 -30.37 6.93
N GLU A 62 -12.92 -29.87 5.77
CA GLU A 62 -13.73 -30.65 4.82
C GLU A 62 -13.00 -31.94 4.37
N VAL A 63 -11.70 -31.86 4.12
CA VAL A 63 -10.86 -33.03 3.82
C VAL A 63 -10.87 -34.05 4.97
N GLN A 64 -10.83 -33.59 6.22
CA GLN A 64 -10.87 -34.47 7.40
C GLN A 64 -12.25 -35.11 7.61
N ASP A 65 -13.32 -34.38 7.29
CA ASP A 65 -14.70 -34.83 7.49
C ASP A 65 -15.15 -35.80 6.39
N THR A 66 -14.45 -35.82 5.24
CA THR A 66 -14.80 -36.69 4.10
C THR A 66 -14.17 -38.09 4.23
N GLU A 67 -14.95 -39.14 3.97
CA GLU A 67 -14.50 -40.53 4.09
C GLU A 67 -13.31 -40.86 3.17
N PRO A 68 -12.18 -41.35 3.71
CA PRO A 68 -11.00 -41.68 2.92
C PRO A 68 -11.26 -42.73 1.84
N GLY A 69 -10.65 -42.56 0.66
CA GLY A 69 -10.76 -43.50 -0.46
C GLY A 69 -11.98 -43.29 -1.36
N THR A 70 -12.83 -42.31 -1.05
CA THR A 70 -13.94 -41.89 -1.90
C THR A 70 -13.51 -40.88 -2.97
N GLY A 71 -14.31 -40.74 -4.03
CA GLY A 71 -14.11 -39.70 -5.03
C GLY A 71 -14.27 -38.29 -4.46
N GLU A 72 -15.15 -38.11 -3.48
CA GLU A 72 -15.35 -36.85 -2.76
C GLU A 72 -14.09 -36.47 -1.97
N HIS A 73 -13.45 -37.43 -1.29
CA HIS A 73 -12.20 -37.17 -0.57
C HIS A 73 -11.08 -36.74 -1.51
N ALA A 74 -10.99 -37.35 -2.70
CA ALA A 74 -10.03 -36.92 -3.72
C ALA A 74 -10.30 -35.49 -4.21
N GLN A 75 -11.58 -35.12 -4.38
CA GLN A 75 -11.97 -33.75 -4.76
C GLN A 75 -11.66 -32.73 -3.66
N ALA A 76 -11.98 -33.06 -2.40
CA ALA A 76 -11.66 -32.21 -1.25
C ALA A 76 -10.15 -31.93 -1.16
N TRP A 77 -9.31 -32.94 -1.35
CA TRP A 77 -7.85 -32.77 -1.41
C TRP A 77 -7.41 -31.86 -2.56
N GLN A 78 -8.01 -32.00 -3.75
CA GLN A 78 -7.70 -31.15 -4.89
C GLN A 78 -8.05 -29.68 -4.61
N HIS A 79 -9.22 -29.41 -4.03
CA HIS A 79 -9.62 -28.07 -3.63
C HIS A 79 -8.68 -27.47 -2.58
N TYR A 80 -8.37 -28.25 -1.53
CA TYR A 80 -7.43 -27.83 -0.49
C TYR A 80 -6.05 -27.51 -1.07
N HIS A 81 -5.49 -28.39 -1.90
CA HIS A 81 -4.17 -28.15 -2.51
C HIS A 81 -4.14 -26.90 -3.38
N LYS A 82 -5.19 -26.67 -4.18
CA LYS A 82 -5.31 -25.46 -4.99
C LYS A 82 -5.35 -24.21 -4.11
N ALA A 83 -6.17 -24.21 -3.07
CA ALA A 83 -6.27 -23.09 -2.14
C ALA A 83 -4.95 -22.83 -1.39
N VAL A 84 -4.20 -23.88 -1.01
CA VAL A 84 -2.87 -23.71 -0.40
C VAL A 84 -1.89 -23.03 -1.37
N GLN A 85 -1.91 -23.39 -2.66
CA GLN A 85 -1.07 -22.76 -3.68
C GLN A 85 -1.43 -21.28 -3.88
N GLU A 86 -2.73 -20.97 -3.95
CA GLU A 86 -3.22 -19.59 -4.04
C GLU A 86 -2.83 -18.78 -2.79
N HIS A 87 -3.01 -19.36 -1.60
CA HIS A 87 -2.62 -18.73 -0.35
C HIS A 87 -1.12 -18.42 -0.31
N HIS A 88 -0.28 -19.35 -0.75
CA HIS A 88 1.17 -19.13 -0.82
C HIS A 88 1.52 -17.94 -1.73
N GLN A 89 0.89 -17.83 -2.90
CA GLN A 89 1.08 -16.69 -3.79
C GLN A 89 0.64 -15.37 -3.13
N MET A 90 -0.48 -15.37 -2.41
CA MET A 90 -0.93 -14.20 -1.66
C MET A 90 0.06 -13.80 -0.58
N VAL A 91 0.62 -14.75 0.17
CA VAL A 91 1.63 -14.48 1.21
C VAL A 91 2.90 -13.88 0.59
N GLU A 92 3.38 -14.41 -0.53
CA GLU A 92 4.54 -13.85 -1.23
C GLU A 92 4.28 -12.44 -1.77
N SER A 93 3.09 -12.20 -2.34
CA SER A 93 2.65 -10.86 -2.75
C SER A 93 2.64 -9.89 -1.56
N HIS A 94 2.10 -10.33 -0.41
CA HIS A 94 2.08 -9.52 0.80
C HIS A 94 3.49 -9.19 1.32
N ARG A 95 4.40 -10.17 1.28
CA ARG A 95 5.81 -9.98 1.63
C ARG A 95 6.47 -8.94 0.73
N GLN A 96 6.23 -8.99 -0.58
CA GLN A 96 6.76 -7.99 -1.51
C GLN A 96 6.25 -6.58 -1.18
N MET A 97 4.95 -6.44 -0.91
CA MET A 97 4.36 -5.15 -0.51
C MET A 97 5.00 -4.60 0.78
N LEU A 98 5.30 -5.45 1.76
CA LEU A 98 5.98 -5.06 3.00
C LEU A 98 7.42 -4.57 2.73
N GLU A 99 8.14 -5.23 1.84
CA GLU A 99 9.49 -4.83 1.45
C GLU A 99 9.48 -3.48 0.74
N ASP A 100 8.54 -3.26 -0.17
CA ASP A 100 8.40 -2.00 -0.91
C ASP A 100 8.02 -0.85 0.03
N TYR A 101 7.07 -1.09 0.94
CA TYR A 101 6.70 -0.12 1.97
C TYR A 101 7.88 0.22 2.90
N ARG A 102 8.70 -0.78 3.27
CA ARG A 102 9.91 -0.55 4.08
C ARG A 102 10.91 0.34 3.35
N LYS A 103 11.22 0.03 2.08
CA LYS A 103 12.17 0.81 1.26
C LYS A 103 11.72 2.27 1.15
N MET A 104 10.44 2.50 0.84
CA MET A 104 9.90 3.86 0.74
C MET A 104 10.02 4.63 2.07
N ARG A 105 9.77 3.96 3.20
CA ARG A 105 9.93 4.56 4.53
C ARG A 105 11.39 4.92 4.84
N GLU A 106 12.33 4.06 4.46
CA GLU A 106 13.77 4.31 4.61
C GLU A 106 14.23 5.48 3.74
N GLU A 107 13.74 5.58 2.50
CA GLU A 107 13.99 6.73 1.62
C GLU A 107 13.48 8.04 2.24
N CYS A 108 12.28 8.02 2.85
CA CYS A 108 11.72 9.18 3.54
C CYS A 108 12.59 9.62 4.73
N SER A 109 13.07 8.67 5.55
CA SER A 109 13.96 8.96 6.69
C SER A 109 15.25 9.63 6.21
N ARG A 110 15.84 9.13 5.11
CA ARG A 110 17.09 9.67 4.56
C ARG A 110 16.93 11.10 4.02
N LEU A 111 15.77 11.42 3.46
CA LEU A 111 15.48 12.79 3.00
C LEU A 111 15.38 13.78 4.16
N GLN A 112 14.86 13.35 5.31
CA GLN A 112 14.78 14.17 6.53
C GLN A 112 16.14 14.36 7.22
N GLU A 113 17.07 13.42 7.07
CA GLU A 113 18.42 13.48 7.67
C GLU A 113 19.45 14.21 6.80
N SER A 114 19.14 14.48 5.54
CA SER A 114 20.00 15.23 4.60
C SER A 114 19.85 16.76 4.65
N GLU A 115 19.06 17.26 5.62
CA GLU A 115 18.88 18.68 5.95
C GLU A 115 19.77 19.11 7.13
#